data_AF-A0A950R1T6-F1
#
_entry.id   AF-A0A950R1T6-F1
#
_cell.length_a   1.000
_cell.length_b   1.000
_cell.length_c   1.000
_cell.angle_alpha   90.00
_cell.angle_beta   90.00
_cell.angle_gamma   90.00
#
_symmetry.space_group_name_H-M   'P 1'
#
loop_
_entity.id
_entity.type
_entity.pdbx_description
1 polymer ?
#
loop_
_entity_poly.entity_id
_entity_poly.type
_entity_poly.pdbx_seq_one_letter_code
_entity_poly.pdbx_strand_id
1 'polypeptide(L)'
;MRTKYKLAAAFCAIFPTALISTGCKTQPAHPNQINAFDGTSYDSLTLAQGALTSLRVQVSTGYSQYAPEFNRAAAAYSTALNAYSIYRTAVMASNQAQVSVAIQNLTISIVLLENTFEADMHASPTTTQKIRSRAARLRSGDGANVSAIDILTELEIAASIAEAVPQAQPYAALAAVVIAATDEAVAAENAAAGQPIDLSTIQPIAPIL
;
A
#
# COMPACT_ATOMS: atom_id res chain seq x y z
N MET A 1 41.71 40.37 4.13
CA MET A 1 40.25 40.59 3.97
C MET A 1 39.59 39.25 3.71
N ARG A 2 38.76 38.75 4.64
CA ARG A 2 38.05 37.46 4.53
C ARG A 2 36.56 37.74 4.31
N THR A 3 36.06 37.58 3.10
CA THR A 3 34.63 37.66 2.81
C THR A 3 34.04 36.25 2.82
N LYS A 4 33.24 35.97 3.85
CA LYS A 4 32.47 34.74 4.01
C LYS A 4 31.20 34.87 3.16
N TYR A 5 31.02 34.04 2.15
CA TYR A 5 29.73 33.92 1.47
C TYR A 5 28.89 32.87 2.19
N LYS A 6 27.88 33.34 2.95
CA LYS A 6 26.78 32.52 3.45
C LYS A 6 25.81 32.32 2.28
N LEU A 7 25.79 31.15 1.68
CA LEU A 7 24.75 30.76 0.72
C LEU A 7 23.63 30.06 1.49
N ALA A 8 22.58 30.82 1.77
CA ALA A 8 21.30 30.32 2.21
C ALA A 8 20.57 29.75 0.97
N ALA A 9 20.59 28.44 0.80
CA ALA A 9 19.69 27.75 -0.13
C ALA A 9 18.39 27.45 0.64
N ALA A 10 17.47 28.41 0.63
CA ALA A 10 16.08 28.16 0.93
C ALA A 10 15.49 27.41 -0.27
N PHE A 11 15.58 26.08 -0.26
CA PHE A 11 14.85 25.26 -1.21
C PHE A 11 13.43 25.10 -0.67
N CYS A 12 12.50 25.82 -1.29
CA CYS A 12 11.07 25.59 -1.15
C CYS A 12 10.76 24.15 -1.57
N ALA A 13 10.77 23.23 -0.61
CA ALA A 13 10.09 21.95 -0.76
C ALA A 13 8.59 22.23 -0.76
N ILE A 14 8.02 22.25 -1.96
CA ILE A 14 6.59 22.07 -2.16
C ILE A 14 6.31 20.64 -1.69
N PHE A 15 5.96 20.48 -0.42
CA PHE A 15 5.44 19.23 0.09
C PHE A 15 4.04 19.07 -0.51
N PRO A 16 3.76 18.08 -1.36
CA PRO A 16 2.39 17.70 -1.60
C PRO A 16 1.85 17.25 -0.24
N THR A 17 0.84 17.98 0.26
CA THR A 17 0.09 17.60 1.44
C THR A 17 -0.51 16.22 1.19
N ALA A 18 -0.02 15.20 1.93
CA ALA A 18 -0.57 13.86 1.99
C ALA A 18 -2.10 13.86 1.84
N LEU A 19 -2.55 13.28 0.73
CA LEU A 19 -3.92 12.94 0.43
C LEU A 19 -4.41 11.92 1.47
N ILE A 20 -4.91 12.40 2.61
CA ILE A 20 -5.88 11.59 3.37
C ILE A 20 -7.24 11.91 2.76
N SER A 21 -7.51 11.39 1.56
CA SER A 21 -8.83 11.49 0.94
C SER A 21 -9.71 10.33 1.41
N THR A 22 -9.99 10.26 2.71
CA THR A 22 -11.11 9.46 3.24
C THR A 22 -12.42 10.20 2.97
N GLY A 23 -12.76 10.34 1.69
CA GLY A 23 -14.02 10.93 1.25
C GLY A 23 -14.63 10.01 0.22
N CYS A 24 -15.71 9.31 0.60
CA CYS A 24 -16.58 8.46 -0.22
C CYS A 24 -16.28 8.52 -1.73
N LYS A 25 -15.23 7.85 -2.19
CA LYS A 25 -15.09 7.54 -3.60
C LYS A 25 -15.95 6.30 -3.78
N THR A 26 -17.13 6.49 -4.38
CA THR A 26 -17.84 5.37 -4.97
C THR A 26 -16.91 4.84 -6.06
N GLN A 27 -16.23 3.73 -5.76
CA GLN A 27 -15.36 3.05 -6.71
C GLN A 27 -16.19 2.74 -7.97
N PRO A 28 -15.76 3.15 -9.16
CA PRO A 28 -16.50 2.86 -10.38
C PRO A 28 -16.68 1.35 -10.53
N ALA A 29 -17.93 0.90 -10.67
CA ALA A 29 -18.23 -0.52 -10.84
C ALA A 29 -17.57 -1.07 -12.11
N HIS A 30 -16.98 -2.26 -12.04
CA HIS A 30 -16.42 -2.91 -13.23
C HIS A 30 -17.55 -3.50 -14.09
N PRO A 31 -17.47 -3.39 -15.43
CA PRO A 31 -18.51 -3.88 -16.35
C PRO A 31 -18.88 -5.36 -16.20
N ASN A 32 -17.96 -6.21 -15.73
CA ASN A 32 -18.13 -7.66 -15.59
C ASN A 32 -17.98 -8.16 -14.14
N GLN A 33 -18.15 -7.29 -13.14
CA GLN A 33 -18.16 -7.72 -11.74
C GLN A 33 -19.44 -8.52 -11.43
N ILE A 34 -19.31 -9.61 -10.66
CA ILE A 34 -20.44 -10.44 -10.20
C ILE A 34 -21.31 -9.64 -9.21
N ASN A 35 -20.66 -8.89 -8.33
CA ASN A 35 -21.26 -8.01 -7.32
C ASN A 35 -20.19 -7.02 -6.82
N ALA A 36 -20.54 -6.17 -5.84
CA ALA A 36 -19.61 -5.20 -5.27
C ALA A 36 -18.36 -5.87 -4.64
N PHE A 37 -18.55 -7.00 -3.95
CA PHE A 37 -17.44 -7.75 -3.35
C PHE A 37 -16.42 -8.22 -4.39
N ASP A 38 -16.87 -8.63 -5.58
CA ASP A 38 -16.01 -9.03 -6.69
C ASP A 38 -15.11 -7.88 -7.15
N GLY A 39 -15.70 -6.71 -7.42
CA GLY A 39 -14.95 -5.51 -7.81
C GLY A 39 -13.95 -5.07 -6.74
N THR A 40 -14.40 -4.93 -5.50
CA THR A 40 -13.54 -4.56 -4.38
C THR A 40 -12.38 -5.55 -4.17
N SER A 41 -12.61 -6.85 -4.34
CA SER A 41 -11.54 -7.85 -4.21
C SER A 41 -10.49 -7.70 -5.32
N TYR A 42 -10.92 -7.47 -6.56
CA TYR A 42 -10.02 -7.22 -7.69
C TYR A 42 -9.18 -5.96 -7.49
N ASP A 43 -9.80 -4.86 -7.07
CA ASP A 43 -9.11 -3.61 -6.80
C ASP A 43 -8.09 -3.74 -5.67
N SER A 44 -8.45 -4.46 -4.58
CA SER A 44 -7.52 -4.77 -3.48
C SER A 44 -6.25 -5.45 -3.97
N LEU A 45 -6.41 -6.45 -4.85
CA LEU A 45 -5.29 -7.23 -5.39
C LEU A 45 -4.48 -6.44 -6.40
N THR A 46 -5.13 -5.62 -7.23
CA THR A 46 -4.44 -4.73 -8.18
C THR A 46 -3.57 -3.73 -7.45
N LEU A 47 -4.11 -3.12 -6.39
CA LEU A 47 -3.43 -2.16 -5.55
C LEU A 47 -2.24 -2.80 -4.81
N ALA A 48 -2.46 -3.95 -4.16
CA ALA A 48 -1.39 -4.69 -3.50
C ALA A 48 -0.29 -5.12 -4.47
N GLN A 49 -0.63 -5.48 -5.71
CA GLN A 49 0.35 -5.80 -6.74
C GLN A 49 1.22 -4.60 -7.10
N GLY A 50 0.63 -3.41 -7.27
CA GLY A 50 1.37 -2.17 -7.55
C GLY A 50 2.42 -1.91 -6.47
N ALA A 51 1.97 -1.90 -5.20
CA ALA A 51 2.85 -1.71 -4.04
C ALA A 51 3.98 -2.75 -3.98
N LEU A 52 3.62 -4.03 -3.99
CA LEU A 52 4.58 -5.11 -3.79
C LEU A 52 5.54 -5.28 -4.99
N THR A 53 5.11 -4.97 -6.22
CA THR A 53 6.01 -4.98 -7.39
C THR A 53 7.05 -3.88 -7.29
N SER A 54 6.64 -2.68 -6.88
CA SER A 54 7.54 -1.54 -6.62
C SER A 54 8.54 -1.87 -5.51
N LEU A 55 8.05 -2.38 -4.38
CA LEU A 55 8.89 -2.78 -3.24
C LEU A 55 9.85 -3.91 -3.62
N ARG A 56 9.42 -4.88 -4.43
CA ARG A 56 10.27 -6.00 -4.84
C ARG A 56 11.57 -5.52 -5.47
N VAL A 57 11.47 -4.57 -6.40
CA VAL A 57 12.64 -4.03 -7.11
C VAL A 57 13.61 -3.45 -6.08
N GLN A 58 13.13 -2.58 -5.19
CA GLN A 58 13.96 -1.88 -4.22
C GLN A 58 14.56 -2.82 -3.16
N VAL A 59 13.77 -3.74 -2.62
CA VAL A 59 14.24 -4.73 -1.63
C VAL A 59 15.29 -5.65 -2.23
N SER A 60 15.11 -6.08 -3.49
CA SER A 60 16.06 -6.99 -4.15
C SER A 60 17.41 -6.36 -4.48
N THR A 61 17.48 -5.04 -4.66
CA THR A 61 18.70 -4.35 -5.12
C THR A 61 19.40 -3.54 -4.04
N GLY A 62 18.68 -3.07 -3.01
CA GLY A 62 19.22 -2.09 -2.05
C GLY A 62 18.85 -2.34 -0.59
N TYR A 63 17.87 -3.21 -0.31
CA TYR A 63 17.37 -3.43 1.05
C TYR A 63 17.08 -4.90 1.35
N SER A 64 18.03 -5.78 1.03
CA SER A 64 17.86 -7.24 1.14
C SER A 64 17.55 -7.72 2.56
N GLN A 65 17.84 -6.93 3.59
CA GLN A 65 17.46 -7.24 4.96
C GLN A 65 15.95 -7.37 5.16
N TYR A 66 15.13 -6.76 4.29
CA TYR A 66 13.66 -6.86 4.34
C TYR A 66 13.10 -7.99 3.46
N ALA A 67 13.96 -8.77 2.81
CA ALA A 67 13.53 -9.90 1.98
C ALA A 67 12.64 -10.91 2.73
N PRO A 68 12.88 -11.27 4.02
CA PRO A 68 12.01 -12.19 4.74
C PRO A 68 10.58 -11.67 4.89
N GLU A 69 10.41 -10.41 5.31
CA GLU A 69 9.11 -9.76 5.47
C GLU A 69 8.42 -9.53 4.13
N PHE A 70 9.19 -9.12 3.11
CA PHE A 70 8.69 -8.99 1.75
C PHE A 70 8.15 -10.33 1.22
N ASN A 71 8.92 -11.41 1.38
CA ASN A 71 8.52 -12.75 0.92
C ASN A 71 7.26 -13.25 1.64
N ARG A 72 7.04 -12.87 2.91
CA ARG A 72 5.78 -13.15 3.61
C ARG A 72 4.60 -12.42 2.97
N ALA A 73 4.75 -11.12 2.66
CA ALA A 73 3.71 -10.36 1.98
C ALA A 73 3.43 -10.89 0.56
N ALA A 74 4.46 -11.24 -0.22
CA ALA A 74 4.31 -11.84 -1.54
C ALA A 74 3.61 -13.21 -1.50
N ALA A 75 3.86 -14.03 -0.48
CA ALA A 75 3.17 -15.30 -0.28
C ALA A 75 1.70 -15.11 0.11
N ALA A 76 1.41 -14.15 0.99
CA ALA A 76 0.04 -13.78 1.36
C ALA A 76 -0.74 -13.25 0.13
N TYR A 77 -0.11 -12.43 -0.69
CA TYR A 77 -0.66 -11.94 -1.95
C TYR A 77 -1.02 -13.10 -2.89
N SER A 78 -0.10 -14.04 -3.09
CA SER A 78 -0.32 -15.21 -3.94
C SER A 78 -1.49 -16.08 -3.43
N THR A 79 -1.64 -16.19 -2.11
CA THR A 79 -2.77 -16.89 -1.48
C THR A 79 -4.10 -16.19 -1.75
N ALA A 80 -4.13 -14.86 -1.61
CA ALA A 80 -5.31 -14.04 -1.90
C ALA A 80 -5.70 -14.07 -3.37
N LEU A 81 -4.73 -13.96 -4.28
CA LEU A 81 -4.95 -14.08 -5.72
C LEU A 81 -5.53 -15.44 -6.10
N ASN A 82 -5.01 -16.52 -5.54
CA ASN A 82 -5.53 -17.87 -5.79
C ASN A 82 -6.98 -18.02 -5.28
N ALA A 83 -7.26 -17.57 -4.05
CA ALA A 83 -8.62 -17.60 -3.51
C ALA A 83 -9.60 -16.80 -4.39
N TYR A 84 -9.19 -15.61 -4.84
CA TYR A 84 -10.00 -14.76 -5.71
C TYR A 84 -10.23 -15.39 -7.08
N SER A 85 -9.20 -15.99 -7.67
CA SER A 85 -9.31 -16.72 -8.94
C SER A 85 -10.31 -17.87 -8.83
N ILE A 86 -10.25 -18.66 -7.75
CA ILE A 86 -11.20 -19.75 -7.48
C ILE A 86 -12.64 -19.21 -7.32
N TYR A 87 -12.82 -18.09 -6.61
CA TYR A 87 -14.12 -17.43 -6.47
C TYR A 87 -14.71 -17.06 -7.85
N ARG A 88 -13.90 -16.44 -8.71
CA ARG A 88 -14.29 -16.04 -10.08
C ARG A 88 -14.59 -17.21 -11.01
N THR A 89 -13.84 -18.31 -10.91
CA THR A 89 -14.01 -19.47 -11.81
C THR A 89 -15.08 -20.46 -11.36
N ALA A 90 -15.34 -20.59 -10.05
CA ALA A 90 -16.31 -21.55 -9.51
C ALA A 90 -17.66 -20.92 -9.14
N VAL A 91 -17.74 -19.59 -9.03
CA VAL A 91 -18.94 -18.78 -8.68
C VAL A 91 -19.82 -19.45 -7.62
N MET A 92 -19.22 -19.90 -6.51
CA MET A 92 -19.95 -20.41 -5.34
C MET A 92 -19.86 -19.39 -4.21
N ALA A 93 -21.01 -19.00 -3.64
CA ALA A 93 -21.09 -18.08 -2.50
C ALA A 93 -20.22 -18.50 -1.30
N SER A 94 -19.90 -19.80 -1.18
CA SER A 94 -19.00 -20.36 -0.17
C SER A 94 -17.57 -19.82 -0.21
N ASN A 95 -17.11 -19.27 -1.35
CA ASN A 95 -15.72 -18.86 -1.52
C ASN A 95 -15.46 -17.39 -1.16
N GLN A 96 -16.51 -16.58 -0.96
CA GLN A 96 -16.36 -15.17 -0.55
C GLN A 96 -15.67 -15.04 0.81
N ALA A 97 -16.02 -15.90 1.77
CA ALA A 97 -15.39 -15.91 3.09
C ALA A 97 -13.88 -16.23 2.99
N GLN A 98 -13.49 -17.14 2.10
CA GLN A 98 -12.08 -17.50 1.89
C GLN A 98 -11.29 -16.34 1.27
N VAL A 99 -11.87 -15.65 0.27
CA VAL A 99 -11.27 -14.46 -0.33
C VAL A 99 -11.11 -13.35 0.72
N SER A 100 -12.13 -13.10 1.53
CA SER A 100 -12.08 -12.08 2.59
C SER A 100 -10.97 -12.36 3.60
N VAL A 101 -10.85 -13.60 4.09
CA VAL A 101 -9.77 -14.00 5.01
C VAL A 101 -8.39 -13.86 4.35
N ALA A 102 -8.26 -14.26 3.09
CA ALA A 102 -6.98 -14.18 2.39
C ALA A 102 -6.55 -12.72 2.15
N ILE A 103 -7.47 -11.82 1.80
CA ILE A 103 -7.21 -10.37 1.68
C ILE A 103 -6.85 -9.79 3.06
N GLN A 104 -7.54 -10.17 4.13
CA GLN A 104 -7.18 -9.73 5.48
C GLN A 104 -5.76 -10.14 5.89
N ASN A 105 -5.37 -11.39 5.59
CA ASN A 105 -4.01 -11.88 5.84
C ASN A 105 -2.95 -11.14 4.99
N LEU A 106 -3.30 -10.77 3.76
CA LEU A 106 -2.49 -9.91 2.91
C LEU A 106 -2.31 -8.52 3.55
N THR A 107 -3.39 -7.86 3.98
CA THR A 107 -3.32 -6.57 4.68
C THR A 107 -2.40 -6.65 5.90
N ILE A 108 -2.57 -7.67 6.75
CA ILE A 108 -1.70 -7.88 7.93
C ILE A 108 -0.23 -8.02 7.52
N SER A 109 0.06 -8.77 6.45
CA SER A 109 1.44 -8.98 6.00
C SER A 109 2.07 -7.72 5.43
N ILE A 110 1.29 -6.88 4.73
CA ILE A 110 1.73 -5.55 4.26
C ILE A 110 2.03 -4.63 5.44
N VAL A 111 1.13 -4.56 6.43
CA VAL A 111 1.34 -3.77 7.66
C VAL A 111 2.59 -4.22 8.42
N LEU A 112 2.85 -5.53 8.49
CA LEU A 112 4.08 -6.03 9.11
C LEU A 112 5.34 -5.60 8.36
N LEU A 113 5.32 -5.64 7.03
CA LEU A 113 6.42 -5.16 6.18
C LEU A 113 6.65 -3.65 6.38
N GLU A 114 5.58 -2.85 6.38
CA GLU A 114 5.61 -1.41 6.62
C GLU A 114 6.15 -1.07 8.00
N ASN A 115 5.71 -1.78 9.05
CA ASN A 115 6.22 -1.58 10.41
C ASN A 115 7.73 -1.84 10.50
N THR A 116 8.24 -2.82 9.75
CA THR A 116 9.68 -3.08 9.65
C THR A 116 10.41 -1.91 8.99
N PHE A 117 9.86 -1.36 7.90
CA PHE A 117 10.42 -0.14 7.30
C PHE A 117 10.36 1.05 8.27
N GLU A 118 9.24 1.25 8.96
CA GLU A 118 9.04 2.35 9.91
C GLU A 118 10.05 2.33 11.07
N ALA A 119 10.35 1.15 11.60
CA ALA A 119 11.34 0.98 12.66
C ALA A 119 12.73 1.50 12.24
N ASP A 120 13.11 1.25 10.98
CA ASP A 120 14.41 1.64 10.43
C ASP A 120 14.41 3.04 9.81
N MET A 121 13.24 3.58 9.45
CA MET A 121 13.07 4.98 9.02
C MET A 121 13.26 5.97 10.16
N HIS A 122 13.32 5.50 11.43
CA HIS A 122 13.46 6.34 12.62
C HIS A 122 12.46 7.51 12.66
N ALA A 123 11.24 7.28 12.16
CA ALA A 123 10.17 8.25 12.27
C ALA A 123 9.91 8.54 13.76
N SER A 124 9.68 9.81 14.10
CA SER A 124 9.42 10.20 15.49
C SER A 124 8.19 9.43 16.01
N PRO A 125 8.28 8.72 17.15
CA PRO A 125 7.15 7.96 17.70
C PRO A 125 5.91 8.83 17.92
N THR A 126 6.13 10.09 18.32
CA THR A 126 5.05 11.07 18.50
C THR A 126 4.38 11.47 17.18
N THR A 127 5.13 11.53 16.09
CA THR A 127 4.60 11.82 14.75
C THR A 127 3.83 10.63 14.21
N THR A 128 4.40 9.43 14.29
CA THR A 128 3.75 8.17 13.93
C THR A 128 2.42 7.99 14.66
N GLN A 129 2.41 8.19 15.98
CA GLN A 129 1.19 8.08 16.77
C GLN A 129 0.13 9.12 16.37
N LYS A 130 0.53 10.36 16.08
CA LYS A 130 -0.39 11.42 15.62
C LYS A 130 -1.03 11.05 14.28
N ILE A 131 -0.24 10.58 13.31
CA ILE A 131 -0.73 10.17 11.99
C ILE A 131 -1.70 9.00 12.12
N ARG A 132 -1.30 7.93 12.82
CA ARG A 132 -2.16 6.76 13.05
C ARG A 132 -3.45 7.11 13.78
N SER A 133 -3.38 7.99 14.78
CA SER A 133 -4.58 8.47 15.51
C SER A 133 -5.51 9.29 14.63
N ARG A 134 -4.97 10.10 13.71
CA ARG A 134 -5.77 10.86 12.73
C ARG A 134 -6.48 9.92 11.76
N ALA A 135 -5.76 8.94 11.22
CA ALA A 135 -6.33 7.94 10.32
C ALA A 135 -7.43 7.11 11.02
N ALA A 136 -7.19 6.65 12.25
CA ALA A 136 -8.19 5.92 13.04
C ALA A 136 -9.49 6.74 13.27
N ARG A 137 -9.37 8.05 13.52
CA ARG A 137 -10.54 8.93 13.66
C ARG A 137 -11.33 9.06 12.37
N LEU A 138 -10.65 9.15 11.24
CA LEU A 138 -11.30 9.22 9.92
C LEU A 138 -12.00 7.89 9.57
N ARG A 139 -11.44 6.76 10.00
CA ARG A 139 -12.04 5.42 9.82
C ARG A 139 -13.24 5.14 10.72
N SER A 140 -13.34 5.78 11.89
CA SER A 140 -14.44 5.54 12.84
C SER A 140 -15.84 5.94 12.35
N GLY A 141 -15.95 6.47 11.12
CA GLY A 141 -17.21 6.74 10.43
C GLY A 141 -17.73 5.60 9.53
N ASP A 142 -16.88 4.64 9.15
CA ASP A 142 -17.24 3.55 8.22
C ASP A 142 -17.30 2.21 8.97
N GLY A 143 -18.50 1.63 9.00
CA GLY A 143 -18.80 0.41 9.76
C GLY A 143 -17.97 -0.80 9.32
N ALA A 144 -17.62 -1.63 10.31
CA ALA A 144 -16.79 -2.81 10.19
C ALA A 144 -17.30 -3.82 9.14
N ASN A 145 -16.75 -3.76 7.93
CA ASN A 145 -16.65 -4.87 6.99
C ASN A 145 -15.37 -4.65 6.20
N VAL A 146 -14.47 -5.64 6.23
CA VAL A 146 -13.19 -5.63 5.49
C VAL A 146 -13.46 -5.21 4.05
N SER A 147 -12.90 -4.08 3.63
CA SER A 147 -13.00 -3.60 2.25
C SER A 147 -11.60 -3.29 1.74
N ALA A 148 -11.39 -3.33 0.43
CA ALA A 148 -10.13 -2.97 -0.25
C ALA A 148 -9.45 -1.72 0.28
N ILE A 149 -10.25 -0.79 0.82
CA ILE A 149 -9.84 0.44 1.48
C ILE A 149 -8.78 0.16 2.57
N ASP A 150 -8.78 -0.99 3.22
CA ASP A 150 -7.84 -1.28 4.31
C ASP A 150 -6.38 -1.36 3.84
N ILE A 151 -6.11 -1.94 2.67
CA ILE A 151 -4.74 -2.02 2.13
C ILE A 151 -4.27 -0.63 1.70
N LEU A 152 -5.08 0.11 0.93
CA LEU A 152 -4.76 1.47 0.52
C LEU A 152 -4.53 2.37 1.74
N THR A 153 -5.40 2.29 2.74
CA THR A 153 -5.29 3.19 3.89
C THR A 153 -4.07 2.89 4.74
N GLU A 154 -3.64 1.63 4.86
CA GLU A 154 -2.37 1.33 5.55
C GLU A 154 -1.16 1.83 4.73
N LEU A 155 -1.16 1.67 3.41
CA LEU A 155 -0.13 2.23 2.53
C LEU A 155 -0.08 3.77 2.57
N GLU A 156 -1.22 4.44 2.63
CA GLU A 156 -1.31 5.91 2.79
C GLU A 156 -0.83 6.38 4.17
N ILE A 157 -1.09 5.60 5.24
CA ILE A 157 -0.50 5.86 6.55
C ILE A 157 1.03 5.74 6.48
N ALA A 158 1.53 4.64 5.91
CA ALA A 158 2.97 4.39 5.80
C ALA A 158 3.66 5.49 5.00
N ALA A 159 3.07 5.92 3.87
CA ALA A 159 3.56 7.05 3.08
C ALA A 159 3.53 8.37 3.88
N SER A 160 2.44 8.65 4.62
CA SER A 160 2.36 9.84 5.48
C SER A 160 3.44 9.86 6.57
N ILE A 161 3.78 8.70 7.13
CA ILE A 161 4.85 8.55 8.12
C ILE A 161 6.21 8.77 7.44
N ALA A 162 6.41 8.18 6.27
CA ALA A 162 7.62 8.34 5.46
C ALA A 162 7.85 9.81 5.04
N GLU A 163 6.80 10.55 4.67
CA GLU A 163 6.90 11.98 4.34
C GLU A 163 7.36 12.84 5.53
N ALA A 164 7.06 12.40 6.76
CA ALA A 164 7.49 13.12 7.96
C ALA A 164 8.97 12.88 8.33
N VAL A 165 9.66 12.02 7.59
CA VAL A 165 11.09 11.73 7.75
C VAL A 165 11.93 12.87 7.15
N PRO A 166 12.83 13.52 7.92
CA PRO A 166 13.67 14.59 7.38
C PRO A 166 14.60 14.09 6.26
N GLN A 167 14.58 14.76 5.10
CA GLN A 167 15.35 14.35 3.91
C GLN A 167 16.89 14.41 4.06
N ALA A 168 17.41 15.08 5.08
CA ALA A 168 18.84 15.19 5.35
C ALA A 168 19.43 13.96 6.07
N GLN A 169 18.64 12.90 6.28
CA GLN A 169 19.01 11.75 7.10
C GLN A 169 19.27 10.51 6.24
N PRO A 170 20.13 9.57 6.69
CA PRO A 170 20.50 8.37 5.93
C PRO A 170 19.31 7.45 5.58
N TYR A 171 18.20 7.59 6.31
CA TYR A 171 16.97 6.81 6.15
C TYR A 171 15.93 7.47 5.21
N ALA A 172 16.23 8.64 4.62
CA ALA A 172 15.35 9.30 3.65
C ALA A 172 15.13 8.49 2.35
N ALA A 173 16.11 7.67 1.96
CA ALA A 173 15.97 6.79 0.80
C ALA A 173 14.93 5.68 1.04
N LEU A 174 14.87 5.13 2.26
CA LEU A 174 13.86 4.14 2.63
C LEU A 174 12.46 4.76 2.67
N ALA A 175 12.34 5.99 3.16
CA ALA A 175 11.10 6.76 3.11
C ALA A 175 10.62 6.98 1.66
N ALA A 176 11.52 7.31 0.73
CA ALA A 176 11.18 7.44 -0.68
C ALA A 176 10.70 6.12 -1.30
N VAL A 177 11.23 4.97 -0.87
CA VAL A 177 10.76 3.65 -1.31
C VAL A 177 9.32 3.39 -0.86
N VAL A 178 8.99 3.71 0.40
CA VAL A 178 7.62 3.55 0.92
C VAL A 178 6.63 4.45 0.18
N ILE A 179 7.00 5.72 -0.04
CA ILE A 179 6.16 6.67 -0.80
C ILE A 179 5.94 6.16 -2.24
N ALA A 180 7.00 5.76 -2.93
CA ALA A 180 6.91 5.25 -4.30
C ALA A 180 6.05 3.97 -4.40
N ALA A 181 6.11 3.10 -3.39
CA ALA A 181 5.25 1.92 -3.35
C ALA A 181 3.77 2.28 -3.23
N THR A 182 3.43 3.26 -2.39
CA THR A 182 2.06 3.75 -2.25
C THR A 182 1.58 4.45 -3.53
N ASP A 183 2.41 5.26 -4.17
CA ASP A 183 2.08 5.92 -5.44
C ASP A 183 1.79 4.90 -6.56
N GLU A 184 2.60 3.84 -6.67
CA GLU A 184 2.39 2.75 -7.63
C GLU A 184 1.12 1.94 -7.33
N ALA A 185 0.79 1.76 -6.05
CA ALA A 185 -0.47 1.12 -5.63
C ALA A 185 -1.69 1.92 -6.11
N VAL A 186 -1.67 3.23 -5.87
CA VAL A 186 -2.72 4.18 -6.27
C VAL A 186 -2.79 4.28 -7.80
N ALA A 187 -1.65 4.30 -8.49
CA ALA A 187 -1.62 4.32 -9.95
C ALA A 187 -2.23 3.05 -10.54
N ALA A 188 -1.91 1.87 -9.99
CA ALA A 188 -2.46 0.59 -10.42
C ALA A 188 -3.98 0.52 -10.20
N GLU A 189 -4.48 0.94 -9.04
CA GLU A 189 -5.92 1.00 -8.76
C GLU A 189 -6.63 1.96 -9.73
N ASN A 190 -6.13 3.18 -9.91
CA ASN A 190 -6.75 4.16 -10.80
C ASN A 190 -6.77 3.68 -12.26
N ALA A 191 -5.77 2.93 -12.70
CA ALA A 191 -5.73 2.34 -14.04
C ALA A 191 -6.76 1.23 -14.24
N ALA A 192 -7.08 0.48 -13.17
CA ALA A 192 -8.05 -0.61 -13.19
C ALA A 192 -9.49 -0.16 -12.90
N ALA A 193 -9.67 0.95 -12.19
CA ALA A 193 -10.96 1.46 -11.78
C ALA A 193 -11.93 1.63 -12.96
N GLY A 194 -13.09 0.99 -12.89
CA GLY A 194 -14.12 1.02 -13.93
C GLY A 194 -13.77 0.28 -15.24
N GLN A 195 -12.58 -0.33 -15.33
CA GLN A 195 -12.24 -1.24 -16.43
C GLN A 195 -12.81 -2.65 -16.17
N PRO A 196 -13.02 -3.48 -17.19
CA PRO A 196 -13.37 -4.88 -16.98
C PRO A 196 -12.34 -5.59 -16.10
N ILE A 197 -12.80 -6.39 -15.14
CA ILE A 197 -11.98 -7.31 -14.35
C ILE A 197 -11.33 -8.30 -15.31
N ASP A 198 -9.99 -8.28 -15.35
CA ASP A 198 -9.16 -9.17 -16.15
C ASP A 198 -8.09 -9.79 -15.26
N LEU A 199 -8.23 -11.09 -14.97
CA LEU A 199 -7.29 -11.80 -14.11
C LEU A 199 -5.89 -11.94 -14.72
N SER A 200 -5.71 -11.64 -16.01
CA SER A 200 -4.38 -11.66 -16.63
C SER A 200 -3.51 -10.46 -16.25
N THR A 201 -4.12 -9.36 -15.78
CA THR A 201 -3.41 -8.14 -15.37
C THR A 201 -2.80 -8.26 -13.97
N ILE A 202 -3.25 -9.24 -13.18
CA ILE A 202 -2.72 -9.52 -11.85
C ILE A 202 -2.00 -10.88 -11.80
N GLN A 203 -0.80 -10.92 -11.22
CA GLN A 203 0.10 -12.08 -11.28
C GLN A 203 0.84 -12.30 -9.94
N PRO A 204 1.14 -13.56 -9.59
CA PRO A 204 1.95 -13.87 -8.41
C PRO A 204 3.29 -13.12 -8.42
N ILE A 205 3.68 -12.63 -7.25
CA ILE A 205 4.92 -11.88 -7.09
C ILE A 205 6.03 -12.85 -6.70
N ALA A 206 7.07 -12.91 -7.53
CA ALA A 206 8.19 -13.81 -7.29
C ALA A 206 8.91 -13.46 -5.97
N PRO A 207 9.29 -14.44 -5.16
CA PRO A 207 10.10 -14.18 -3.97
C PRO A 207 11.47 -13.60 -4.33
N ILE A 208 12.10 -12.97 -3.35
CA ILE A 208 13.49 -12.53 -3.38
C ILE A 208 14.35 -13.66 -2.80
N LEU A 209 15.40 -14.03 -3.54
CA LEU A 209 16.33 -15.11 -3.21
C LEU A 209 17.53 -14.61 -2.42
#